data_AF-A0A6C0HKE3-F1
#
_entry.id   AF-A0A6C0HKE3-F1
#
_cell.length_a   1.000
_cell.length_b   1.000
_cell.length_c   1.000
_cell.angle_alpha   90.00
_cell.angle_beta   90.00
_cell.angle_gamma   90.00
#
_symmetry.space_group_name_H-M   'P 1'
#
loop_
_entity.id
_entity.type
_entity.pdbx_description
1 polymer ?
#
loop_
_entity_poly.entity_id
_entity_poly.type
_entity_poly.pdbx_seq_one_letter_code
_entity_poly.pdbx_strand_id
1 'polypeptide(L)' 'MKTRGWKKVSPNTKERTRMLTRCGKKCFLGPKKSFPICARRTCKVDVRGVQSAYNRARQFKYTRVAKKAKALLRRTLRK' A
#
# COMPACT_ATOMS: atom_id res chain seq x y z
N MET A 1 -8.18 9.17 -11.74
CA MET A 1 -7.18 8.90 -10.67
C MET A 1 -7.17 7.41 -10.32
N LYS A 2 -6.00 6.75 -10.40
CA LYS A 2 -5.79 5.32 -10.04
C LYS A 2 -6.07 4.97 -8.58
N THR A 3 -6.54 5.89 -7.74
CA THR A 3 -6.97 5.66 -6.35
C THR A 3 -8.48 5.49 -6.19
N ARG A 4 -9.28 5.73 -7.25
CA ARG A 4 -10.74 5.54 -7.21
C ARG A 4 -11.07 4.09 -6.84
N GLY A 5 -11.97 3.91 -5.88
CA GLY A 5 -12.34 2.59 -5.36
C GLY A 5 -11.39 2.00 -4.32
N TRP A 6 -10.20 2.58 -4.07
CA TRP A 6 -9.26 2.05 -3.07
C TRP A 6 -9.87 1.99 -1.67
N LYS A 7 -10.69 2.97 -1.27
CA LYS A 7 -11.39 2.96 0.04
C LYS A 7 -12.25 1.69 0.23
N LYS A 8 -12.83 1.15 -0.85
CA LYS A 8 -13.65 -0.07 -0.82
C LYS A 8 -12.81 -1.34 -0.74
N VAL A 9 -11.53 -1.32 -1.12
CA VAL A 9 -10.65 -2.51 -1.09
C VAL A 9 -9.52 -2.41 -0.06
N SER A 10 -9.30 -1.23 0.50
CA SER A 10 -8.29 -0.98 1.52
C SER A 10 -8.64 -1.74 2.80
N PRO A 11 -7.64 -2.35 3.46
CA PRO A 11 -7.85 -2.97 4.76
C PRO A 11 -8.15 -1.93 5.84
N ASN A 12 -9.13 -2.26 6.69
CA ASN A 12 -9.44 -1.52 7.91
C ASN A 12 -8.38 -1.76 9.01
N THR A 13 -8.48 -1.09 10.16
CA THR A 13 -7.45 -1.17 11.21
C THR A 13 -7.24 -2.59 11.75
N LYS A 14 -8.32 -3.35 11.98
CA LYS A 14 -8.27 -4.74 12.46
C LYS A 14 -7.70 -5.67 11.38
N GLU A 15 -8.12 -5.48 10.13
CA GLU A 15 -7.64 -6.22 8.95
C GLU A 15 -6.15 -5.97 8.71
N ARG A 16 -5.66 -4.74 8.91
CA ARG A 16 -4.23 -4.44 8.79
C ARG A 16 -3.40 -5.22 9.81
N THR A 17 -3.86 -5.35 11.05
CA THR A 17 -3.18 -6.17 12.06
C THR A 17 -3.13 -7.63 11.63
N ARG A 18 -4.29 -8.20 11.22
CA ARG A 18 -4.35 -9.59 10.73
C ARG A 18 -3.47 -9.82 9.49
N MET A 19 -3.46 -8.86 8.57
CA MET A 19 -2.63 -8.91 7.36
C MET A 19 -1.14 -8.75 7.68
N LEU A 20 -0.78 -7.99 8.71
CA LEU A 20 0.62 -7.89 9.15
C LEU A 20 1.10 -9.25 9.68
N THR A 21 0.27 -9.99 10.43
CA THR A 21 0.58 -11.35 10.86
C THR A 21 0.63 -12.34 9.68
N ARG A 22 -0.37 -12.31 8.79
CA ARG A 22 -0.51 -13.30 7.71
C ARG A 22 0.40 -13.06 6.51
N CYS A 23 0.48 -11.81 6.05
CA CYS A 23 1.24 -11.42 4.86
C CYS A 23 2.63 -10.88 5.20
N GLY A 24 2.84 -10.38 6.42
CA GLY A 24 4.08 -9.75 6.82
C GLY A 24 4.27 -8.34 6.25
N LYS A 25 5.52 -7.87 6.34
CA LYS A 25 5.95 -6.53 5.91
C LYS A 25 5.86 -6.31 4.39
N LYS A 26 5.65 -7.36 3.58
CA LYS A 26 5.54 -7.22 2.11
C LYS A 26 4.36 -6.35 1.67
N CYS A 27 3.30 -6.29 2.47
CA CYS A 27 2.09 -5.53 2.16
C CYS A 27 2.07 -4.11 2.75
N PHE A 28 3.13 -3.69 3.43
CA PHE A 28 3.22 -2.42 4.13
C PHE A 28 4.57 -1.75 3.83
N LEU A 29 4.54 -0.58 3.20
CA LEU A 29 5.77 0.10 2.78
C LEU A 29 6.38 1.01 3.87
N GLY A 30 5.70 1.21 5.01
CA GLY A 30 6.21 2.02 6.11
C GLY A 30 6.17 1.32 7.47
N PRO A 31 6.41 2.07 8.56
CA PRO A 31 6.53 1.48 9.89
C PRO A 31 5.22 0.83 10.35
N LYS A 32 5.35 -0.32 11.00
CA LYS A 32 4.24 -1.11 11.55
C LYS A 32 3.20 -1.48 10.46
N LYS A 33 2.00 -0.91 10.56
CA LYS A 33 0.84 -1.16 9.70
C LYS A 33 0.53 0.01 8.74
N SER A 34 1.52 0.87 8.52
CA SER A 34 1.37 2.10 7.73
C SER A 34 1.60 1.83 6.25
N PHE A 35 0.92 2.61 5.40
CA PHE A 35 1.01 2.50 3.94
C PHE A 35 0.69 1.10 3.40
N PRO A 36 -0.55 0.62 3.59
CA PRO A 36 -1.00 -0.65 3.02
C PRO A 36 -1.02 -0.56 1.50
N ILE A 37 -0.41 -1.56 0.84
CA ILE A 37 -0.39 -1.68 -0.63
C ILE A 37 -1.13 -2.92 -1.15
N CYS A 38 -1.49 -3.85 -0.27
CA CYS A 38 -2.27 -5.03 -0.61
C CYS A 38 -3.76 -4.81 -0.36
N ALA A 39 -4.61 -5.41 -1.20
CA ALA A 39 -6.06 -5.39 -1.00
C ALA A 39 -6.46 -6.20 0.25
N ARG A 40 -7.53 -5.76 0.94
CA ARG A 40 -8.02 -6.40 2.16
C ARG A 40 -8.26 -7.89 1.96
N ARG A 41 -7.94 -8.68 2.99
CA ARG A 41 -8.08 -10.16 3.00
C ARG A 41 -7.24 -10.89 1.93
N THR A 42 -6.42 -10.17 1.17
CA THR A 42 -5.47 -10.74 0.22
C THR A 42 -4.04 -10.37 0.62
N CYS A 43 -3.07 -11.15 0.16
CA CYS A 43 -1.65 -10.76 0.22
C CYS A 43 -1.14 -10.29 -1.14
N LYS A 44 -2.05 -9.80 -2.02
CA LYS A 44 -1.75 -9.39 -3.38
C LYS A 44 -1.65 -7.87 -3.45
N VAL A 45 -0.58 -7.38 -4.07
CA VAL A 45 -0.34 -5.95 -4.28
C VAL A 45 -1.36 -5.41 -5.27
N ASP A 46 -1.99 -4.30 -4.92
CA ASP A 46 -2.96 -3.62 -5.77
C ASP A 46 -2.39 -2.26 -6.19
N VAL A 47 -2.43 -1.96 -7.50
CA VAL A 47 -1.90 -0.72 -8.07
C VAL A 47 -2.51 0.52 -7.41
N ARG A 48 -3.79 0.45 -7.04
CA ARG A 48 -4.52 1.54 -6.37
C ARG A 48 -3.98 1.77 -4.96
N GLY A 49 -3.61 0.70 -4.26
CA GLY A 49 -2.98 0.72 -2.95
C GLY A 49 -1.57 1.30 -2.99
N VAL A 50 -0.79 0.91 -4.00
CA VAL A 50 0.56 1.46 -4.24
C VAL A 50 0.50 2.95 -4.54
N GLN A 51 -0.43 3.39 -5.41
CA GLN A 51 -0.64 4.81 -5.69
C GLN A 51 -1.09 5.58 -4.44
N SER A 52 -2.00 5.01 -3.64
CA SER A 52 -2.44 5.61 -2.37
C SER A 52 -1.27 5.74 -1.38
N ALA A 53 -0.42 4.72 -1.28
CA ALA A 53 0.77 4.74 -0.44
C ALA A 53 1.76 5.82 -0.89
N TYR A 54 1.99 5.97 -2.20
CA TYR A 54 2.83 7.03 -2.75
C TYR A 54 2.29 8.43 -2.40
N ASN A 55 1.00 8.68 -2.64
CA ASN A 55 0.38 9.97 -2.37
C ASN A 55 0.46 10.34 -0.88
N ARG A 56 0.12 9.41 0.02
CA ARG A 56 0.21 9.63 1.47
C ARG A 56 1.65 9.81 1.94
N ALA A 57 2.59 9.05 1.39
CA ALA A 57 4.00 9.17 1.76
C ALA A 57 4.56 10.53 1.35
N ARG A 58 4.14 11.08 0.21
CA ARG A 58 4.48 12.45 -0.22
C ARG A 58 3.86 13.51 0.69
N GLN A 59 2.58 13.37 1.06
CA GLN A 59 1.89 14.29 1.97
C GLN A 59 2.59 14.37 3.34
N PHE A 60 2.92 13.22 3.91
CA PHE A 60 3.56 13.14 5.22
C PHE A 60 5.10 13.21 5.17
N LYS A 61 5.69 13.62 4.05
CA LYS A 61 7.14 13.77 3.85
C LYS A 61 7.97 12.49 4.13
N TYR A 62 7.39 11.30 4.02
CA TYR A 62 8.10 10.01 4.07
C TYR A 62 8.81 9.72 2.73
N THR A 63 9.95 10.39 2.50
CA THR A 63 10.73 10.32 1.24
C THR A 63 11.12 8.89 0.86
N ARG A 64 11.59 8.08 1.82
CA ARG A 64 11.97 6.67 1.60
C ARG A 64 10.79 5.81 1.15
N VAL A 65 9.64 5.96 1.80
CA VAL A 65 8.41 5.22 1.46
C VAL A 65 7.90 5.66 0.08
N ALA A 66 7.91 6.96 -0.20
CA ALA A 66 7.51 7.49 -1.49
C ALA A 66 8.39 6.96 -2.63
N LYS A 67 9.71 6.91 -2.45
CA LYS A 67 10.65 6.35 -3.45
C LYS A 67 10.35 4.87 -3.71
N LYS A 68 10.16 4.07 -2.65
CA LYS A 68 9.78 2.65 -2.76
C LYS A 68 8.45 2.46 -3.47
N ALA A 69 7.42 3.21 -3.08
CA ALA A 69 6.09 3.14 -3.70
C ALA A 69 6.14 3.54 -5.18
N LYS A 70 6.90 4.58 -5.54
CA LYS A 70 7.10 5.00 -6.95
C LYS A 70 7.78 3.91 -7.78
N ALA A 71 8.81 3.26 -7.24
CA ALA A 71 9.48 2.14 -7.90
C ALA A 71 8.53 0.95 -8.10
N LEU A 72 7.75 0.62 -7.07
CA LEU A 72 6.75 -0.46 -7.15
C LEU A 72 5.67 -0.15 -8.18
N LEU A 73 5.17 1.09 -8.20
CA LEU A 73 4.16 1.57 -9.15
C LEU A 73 4.66 1.46 -10.60
N ARG A 74 5.93 1.80 -10.85
CA ARG A 74 6.53 1.64 -12.18
C ARG A 74 6.59 0.17 -12.61
N ARG A 75 6.87 -0.76 -11.68
CA ARG A 75 6.89 -2.21 -11.96
C ARG A 75 5.50 -2.77 -12.21
N THR A 76 4.49 -2.32 -11.46
CA THR A 76 3.12 -2.81 -11.60
C THR A 76 2.37 -2.23 -12.80
N LEU A 77 2.89 -1.18 -13.45
CA LEU A 77 2.34 -0.60 -14.68
C LEU A 77 3.03 -1.09 -15.96
N ARG A 78 4.09 -1.90 -15.85
CA ARG A 78 4.81 -2.50 -16.99
C ARG A 78 4.35 -3.94 -17.30
N LYS A 79 3.44 -4.49 -16.49
CA LYS A 79 2.72 -5.74 -16.74
C LYS A 79 1.31 -5.38 -17.15
#